data_AF-A0A2M8FFI0-F1
#
_entry.id   AF-A0A2M8FFI0-F1
#
_cell.length_a   1.000
_cell.length_b   1.000
_cell.length_c   1.000
_cell.angle_alpha   90.00
_cell.angle_beta   90.00
_cell.angle_gamma   90.00
#
_symmetry.space_group_name_H-M   'P 1'
#
loop_
_entity.id
_entity.type
_entity.pdbx_description
1 polymer ?
#
loop_
_entity_poly.entity_id
_entity_poly.type
_entity_poly.pdbx_seq_one_letter_code
_entity_poly.pdbx_strand_id
1 'polypeptide(L)'
;MLEKIKLGQIKKHLDASKDEVILTEVFKLLGDKSRYRIVKVLTEEGELCVSDLAAVLDASMSAVSQHLRVLEMSGLVEGERMGQMMCYKPLFNHPKVKAIIKLMQS
;
A
#
# COMPACT_ATOMS: atom_id res chain seq x y z
N MET A 1 31.64 -7.99 20.65
CA MET A 1 31.56 -8.68 19.34
C MET A 1 30.72 -9.93 19.53
N LEU A 2 29.77 -10.25 18.64
CA LEU A 2 28.94 -11.45 18.76
C LEU A 2 29.74 -12.71 18.38
N GLU A 3 29.58 -13.80 19.14
CA GLU A 3 30.21 -15.08 18.84
C GLU A 3 29.63 -15.71 17.56
N LYS A 4 30.44 -16.48 16.83
CA LYS A 4 30.03 -17.18 15.59
C LYS A 4 28.78 -18.05 15.78
N ILE A 5 28.62 -18.68 16.95
CA ILE A 5 27.45 -19.51 17.28
C ILE A 5 26.19 -18.65 17.33
N LYS A 6 26.25 -17.50 18.02
CA LYS A 6 25.15 -16.54 18.11
C LYS A 6 24.78 -15.95 16.75
N LEU A 7 25.79 -15.65 15.90
CA LEU A 7 25.56 -15.22 14.53
C LEU A 7 24.86 -16.28 13.68
N GLY A 8 25.21 -17.56 13.85
CA GLY A 8 24.54 -18.68 13.17
C GLY A 8 23.07 -18.84 13.57
N GLN A 9 22.76 -18.68 14.86
CA GLN A 9 21.39 -18.72 15.38
C GLN A 9 20.54 -17.55 14.87
N ILE A 10 21.09 -16.33 14.86
CA ILE A 10 20.38 -15.14 14.36
C ILE A 10 20.03 -15.29 12.88
N LYS A 11 20.96 -15.78 12.05
CA LYS A 11 20.70 -16.01 10.62
C LYS A 11 19.58 -17.02 10.37
N LYS A 12 19.51 -18.09 11.18
CA LYS A 12 18.49 -19.14 11.06
C LYS A 12 17.07 -18.65 11.43
N HIS A 13 16.95 -17.59 12.24
CA HIS A 13 15.65 -16.96 12.53
C HIS A 13 15.24 -15.92 11.49
N LEU A 14 16.14 -15.54 10.59
CA LEU A 14 15.94 -14.55 9.52
C LEU A 14 15.52 -15.20 8.20
N ASP A 15 15.36 -16.53 8.17
CA ASP A 15 14.85 -17.23 6.99
C ASP A 15 13.41 -16.77 6.72
N ALA A 16 13.23 -16.14 5.56
CA ALA A 16 12.06 -15.34 5.25
C ALA A 16 10.76 -16.15 5.35
N SER A 17 9.94 -15.79 6.34
CA SER A 17 8.57 -16.26 6.42
C SER A 17 7.73 -15.66 5.29
N LYS A 18 6.63 -16.31 4.93
CA LYS A 18 5.64 -15.76 3.98
C LYS A 18 5.16 -14.36 4.40
N ASP A 19 5.07 -14.12 5.70
CA ASP A 19 4.65 -12.84 6.26
C ASP A 19 5.72 -11.76 6.06
N GLU A 20 7.01 -12.09 6.16
CA GLU A 20 8.11 -11.15 5.92
C GLU A 20 8.13 -10.64 4.48
N VAL A 21 7.89 -11.53 3.50
CA VAL A 21 7.78 -11.14 2.08
C VAL A 21 6.62 -10.18 1.87
N ILE A 22 5.46 -10.46 2.47
CA ILE A 22 4.28 -9.58 2.35
C ILE A 22 4.54 -8.22 3.01
N LEU A 23 5.11 -8.20 4.22
CA LEU A 23 5.38 -6.97 4.96
C LEU A 23 6.41 -6.09 4.26
N THR A 24 7.49 -6.67 3.73
CA THR A 24 8.52 -5.91 2.99
C THR A 24 7.97 -5.25 1.73
N GLU A 25 7.11 -5.95 0.98
CA GLU A 25 6.40 -5.38 -0.17
C GLU A 25 5.45 -4.26 0.25
N VAL A 26 4.67 -4.45 1.32
CA VAL A 26 3.78 -3.43 1.87
C VAL A 26 4.56 -2.18 2.28
N PHE A 27 5.66 -2.33 3.02
CA PHE A 27 6.49 -1.19 3.43
C PHE A 27 7.12 -0.47 2.24
N LYS A 28 7.53 -1.20 1.20
CA LYS A 28 8.04 -0.59 -0.03
C LYS A 28 6.97 0.27 -0.73
N LEU A 29 5.72 -0.19 -0.73
CA LEU A 29 4.59 0.54 -1.31
C LEU A 29 4.20 1.74 -0.45
N LEU A 30 4.01 1.54 0.85
CA LEU A 30 3.49 2.57 1.77
C LEU A 30 4.58 3.49 2.36
N GLY A 31 5.85 3.24 2.10
CA GLY A 31 6.96 4.12 2.52
C GLY A 31 6.95 5.50 1.84
N ASP A 32 6.14 5.69 0.81
CA ASP A 32 5.88 6.99 0.20
C ASP A 32 4.65 7.65 0.85
N LYS A 33 4.80 8.91 1.27
CA LYS A 33 3.77 9.66 1.99
C LYS A 33 2.47 9.82 1.19
N SER A 34 2.56 10.03 -0.12
CA SER A 34 1.38 10.22 -0.97
C SER A 34 0.64 8.91 -1.17
N ARG A 35 1.35 7.81 -1.43
CA ARG A 35 0.74 6.46 -1.53
C ARG A 35 0.08 6.05 -0.21
N TYR A 36 0.74 6.29 0.92
CA TYR A 36 0.14 6.04 2.23
C TYR A 36 -1.17 6.82 2.41
N ARG A 37 -1.18 8.13 2.08
CA ARG A 37 -2.39 8.96 2.19
C ARG A 37 -3.50 8.49 1.25
N ILE A 38 -3.18 8.17 -0.01
CA ILE A 38 -4.17 7.64 -0.96
C ILE A 38 -4.82 6.38 -0.41
N VAL A 39 -4.01 5.40 0.02
CA VAL A 39 -4.53 4.14 0.57
C VAL A 39 -5.37 4.41 1.81
N LYS A 40 -4.92 5.29 2.72
CA LYS A 40 -5.68 5.67 3.91
C LYS A 40 -7.07 6.18 3.57
N VAL A 41 -7.16 7.21 2.73
CA VAL A 41 -8.43 7.82 2.38
C VAL A 41 -9.32 6.81 1.66
N LEU A 42 -8.79 6.02 0.73
CA LEU A 42 -9.57 5.00 0.05
C LEU A 42 -10.07 3.89 1.00
N THR A 43 -9.29 3.50 2.02
CA THR A 43 -9.76 2.52 3.02
C THR A 43 -10.80 3.07 3.98
N GLU A 44 -10.83 4.38 4.19
CA GLU A 44 -11.80 5.07 5.07
C GLU A 44 -13.10 5.39 4.31
N GLU A 45 -13.00 5.87 3.07
CA GLU A 45 -14.13 6.38 2.27
C GLU A 45 -14.66 5.38 1.23
N GLY A 46 -13.88 4.34 0.88
CA GLY A 46 -14.27 3.30 -0.06
C GLY A 46 -13.83 3.59 -1.51
N GLU A 47 -14.57 4.41 -2.25
CA GLU A 47 -14.30 4.68 -3.67
C GLU A 47 -14.23 6.19 -3.93
N LEU A 48 -13.14 6.66 -4.55
CA LEU A 48 -12.94 8.07 -4.88
C LEU A 48 -12.31 8.26 -6.26
N CYS A 49 -12.64 9.38 -6.89
CA CYS A 49 -12.10 9.74 -8.20
C CYS A 49 -10.76 10.47 -8.09
N VAL A 50 -9.96 10.41 -9.16
CA VAL A 50 -8.61 11.04 -9.21
C VAL A 50 -8.66 12.54 -8.85
N SER A 51 -9.72 13.25 -9.27
CA SER A 51 -9.90 14.67 -8.94
C SER A 51 -10.08 14.90 -7.44
N ASP A 52 -10.85 14.07 -6.76
CA ASP A 52 -11.16 14.22 -5.34
C ASP A 52 -9.93 13.87 -4.50
N LEU A 53 -9.23 12.79 -4.87
CA LEU A 53 -7.94 12.44 -4.27
C LEU A 53 -6.91 13.56 -4.45
N ALA A 54 -6.85 14.18 -5.64
CA ALA A 54 -5.96 15.31 -5.90
C ALA A 54 -6.30 16.52 -5.01
N ALA A 55 -7.58 16.83 -4.84
CA ALA A 55 -8.03 17.90 -3.96
C ALA A 55 -7.71 17.62 -2.47
N VAL A 56 -7.99 16.40 -1.99
CA VAL A 56 -7.73 16.00 -0.59
C VAL A 56 -6.23 15.99 -0.26
N LEU A 57 -5.39 15.60 -1.21
CA LEU A 57 -3.94 15.51 -1.01
C LEU A 57 -3.19 16.82 -1.28
N ASP A 58 -3.88 17.86 -1.76
CA ASP A 58 -3.28 19.11 -2.27
C ASP A 58 -2.16 18.82 -3.29
N ALA A 59 -2.50 18.02 -4.30
CA ALA A 59 -1.58 17.51 -5.30
C ALA A 59 -2.17 17.60 -6.71
N SER A 60 -1.32 17.52 -7.74
CA SER A 60 -1.81 17.47 -9.12
C SER A 60 -2.45 16.12 -9.45
N MET A 61 -3.47 16.11 -10.32
CA MET A 61 -4.09 14.88 -10.82
C MET A 61 -3.09 13.93 -11.48
N SER A 62 -2.05 14.48 -12.12
CA SER A 62 -0.97 13.68 -12.75
C SER A 62 -0.15 12.93 -11.71
N ALA A 63 0.26 13.61 -10.62
CA ALA A 63 1.00 12.98 -9.53
C ALA A 63 0.16 11.88 -8.84
N VAL A 64 -1.12 12.17 -8.58
CA VAL A 64 -2.04 11.19 -8.00
C VAL A 64 -2.24 9.99 -8.92
N SER A 65 -2.42 10.21 -10.24
CA SER A 65 -2.54 9.14 -11.23
C SER A 65 -1.30 8.24 -11.27
N GLN A 66 -0.10 8.81 -11.16
CA GLN A 66 1.14 8.04 -11.12
C GLN A 66 1.20 7.14 -9.87
N HIS A 67 0.83 7.67 -8.70
CA HIS A 67 0.77 6.89 -7.47
C HIS A 67 -0.30 5.79 -7.55
N LEU A 68 -1.49 6.09 -8.07
CA LEU A 68 -2.58 5.12 -8.24
C LEU A 68 -2.19 3.99 -9.19
N ARG A 69 -1.48 4.28 -10.29
CA ARG A 69 -0.97 3.25 -11.20
C ARG A 69 -0.01 2.29 -10.50
N VAL A 70 0.87 2.79 -9.64
CA VAL A 70 1.78 1.94 -8.83
C VAL A 70 0.98 1.07 -7.86
N LEU A 71 -0.02 1.63 -7.20
CA LEU A 71 -0.88 0.91 -6.25
C LEU A 71 -1.73 -0.16 -6.96
N GLU A 72 -2.26 0.15 -8.13
CA GLU A 72 -3.05 -0.76 -8.98
C GLU A 72 -2.18 -1.93 -9.48
N MET A 73 -0.99 -1.65 -10.01
CA MET A 73 -0.03 -2.68 -10.43
C MET A 73 0.42 -3.59 -9.27
N SER A 74 0.34 -3.10 -8.03
CA SER A 74 0.65 -3.89 -6.83
C SER A 74 -0.54 -4.69 -6.28
N GLY A 75 -1.73 -4.53 -6.87
CA GLY A 75 -2.96 -5.20 -6.45
C GLY A 75 -3.53 -4.66 -5.14
N LEU A 76 -3.31 -3.39 -4.81
CA LEU A 76 -3.89 -2.75 -3.62
C LEU A 76 -5.21 -2.05 -3.90
N VAL A 77 -5.34 -1.49 -5.11
CA VAL A 77 -6.54 -0.79 -5.56
C VAL A 77 -6.92 -1.30 -6.94
N GLU A 78 -8.17 -1.10 -7.31
CA GLU A 78 -8.65 -1.28 -8.67
C GLU A 78 -9.26 0.02 -9.17
N GLY A 79 -9.05 0.33 -10.45
CA GLY A 79 -9.58 1.50 -11.10
C GLY A 79 -10.75 1.17 -12.01
N GLU A 80 -11.79 2.00 -11.98
CA GLU A 80 -12.96 1.91 -12.84
C GLU A 80 -13.28 3.28 -13.47
N ARG A 81 -13.71 3.28 -14.73
CA ARG A 81 -14.13 4.50 -15.42
C ARG A 81 -15.61 4.77 -15.10
N MET A 82 -15.86 5.86 -14.37
CA MET A 82 -17.21 6.36 -14.07
C MET A 82 -17.50 7.58 -14.95
N GLY A 83 -18.11 7.35 -16.11
CA GLY A 83 -18.34 8.38 -17.11
C GLY A 83 -17.01 8.91 -17.70
N GLN A 84 -16.71 10.19 -17.44
CA GLN A 84 -15.45 10.82 -17.86
C GLN A 84 -14.34 10.73 -16.81
N MET A 85 -14.66 10.25 -15.60
CA MET A 85 -13.74 10.22 -14.47
C MET A 85 -13.16 8.81 -14.28
N MET A 86 -11.94 8.75 -13.77
CA MET A 86 -11.32 7.51 -13.31
C MET A 86 -11.41 7.49 -11.78
N CYS A 87 -11.98 6.44 -11.22
CA CYS A 87 -12.20 6.29 -9.78
C CYS A 87 -11.61 4.97 -9.30
N TYR A 88 -11.18 4.94 -8.04
CA TYR A 88 -10.41 3.84 -7.49
C TYR A 88 -10.99 3.42 -6.15
N LYS A 89 -10.92 2.11 -5.88
CA LYS A 89 -11.32 1.51 -4.59
C LYS A 89 -10.28 0.48 -4.10
N PRO A 90 -10.14 0.26 -2.78
CA PRO A 90 -9.28 -0.79 -2.25
C PRO A 90 -9.81 -2.18 -2.58
N LEU A 91 -8.90 -3.11 -2.86
CA LEU A 91 -9.21 -4.52 -2.99
C LEU A 91 -9.31 -5.18 -1.62
N PHE A 92 -10.37 -4.88 -0.84
CA PHE A 92 -10.53 -5.31 0.57
C PHE A 92 -10.36 -6.81 0.83
N ASN A 93 -10.65 -7.65 -0.17
CA ASN A 93 -10.51 -9.10 -0.05
C ASN A 93 -9.06 -9.60 -0.26
N HIS A 94 -8.16 -8.75 -0.74
CA HIS A 94 -6.78 -9.11 -1.01
C HIS A 94 -5.97 -9.23 0.31
N PRO A 95 -5.17 -10.30 0.52
CA PRO A 95 -4.43 -10.50 1.77
C PRO A 95 -3.51 -9.33 2.14
N LYS A 96 -2.86 -8.70 1.15
CA LYS A 96 -2.00 -7.53 1.40
C LYS A 96 -2.80 -6.32 1.90
N VAL A 97 -3.99 -6.09 1.34
CA VAL A 97 -4.87 -4.98 1.74
C VAL A 97 -5.38 -5.19 3.16
N LYS A 98 -5.78 -6.42 3.51
CA LYS A 98 -6.17 -6.77 4.89
C LYS A 98 -5.04 -6.54 5.90
N ALA A 99 -3.81 -6.91 5.53
CA ALA A 99 -2.64 -6.67 6.37
C ALA A 99 -2.38 -5.17 6.57
N ILE A 100 -2.49 -4.38 5.51
CA ILE A 100 -2.36 -2.91 5.56
C ILE A 100 -3.41 -2.29 6.48
N ILE A 101 -4.69 -2.62 6.27
CA ILE A 101 -5.79 -2.08 7.08
C ILE A 101 -5.56 -2.37 8.56
N LYS A 102 -5.16 -3.60 8.89
CA LYS A 102 -4.82 -3.99 10.27
C LYS A 102 -3.70 -3.13 10.85
N LEU A 103 -2.63 -2.88 10.09
CA LEU A 103 -1.50 -2.05 10.54
C LEU A 103 -1.87 -0.58 10.71
N MET A 104 -2.79 -0.05 9.91
CA MET A 104 -3.22 1.36 9.97
C MET A 104 -4.21 1.64 11.10
N GLN A 105 -4.87 0.60 11.63
CA GLN A 105 -5.81 0.66 12.76
C GLN A 105 -5.17 0.28 14.10
N SER A 106 -3.86 0.01 14.12
CA SER A 106 -3.06 -0.34 15.31
C SER A 106 -2.37 0.89 15.88
#